data_AF-A0A946V9A9-F1
#
_entry.id   AF-A0A946V9A9-F1
#
_cell.length_a   1.000
_cell.length_b   1.000
_cell.length_c   1.000
_cell.angle_alpha   90.00
_cell.angle_beta   90.00
_cell.angle_gamma   90.00
#
_symmetry.space_group_name_H-M   'P 1'
#
loop_
_entity.id
_entity.type
_entity.pdbx_description
1 polymer ?
#
loop_
_entity_poly.entity_id
_entity_poly.type
_entity_poly.pdbx_seq_one_letter_code
_entity_poly.pdbx_strand_id
1 'polypeptide(L)'
;MTLGPLMLDVEGCELCAEDRELLQHPAVGGVILFARNYESTQQVQALVREIHTARDPHLLVAVDQEGGRVQRFRDGFTRLPPLRCLGLIFDTDKVRAKHLARVTGWLMATELRAVGIDISFAPVLDLDFGVSTIIGDRALHKRPEVVAELAAAYQAGMQDAGMAATGKHFPGHGAVVADSHTDLPEDDRAYEDIEQWDMVPFRRMIHYGMAAVMMAHIVYPKVDAQPAGFSRVWIQDILRERYRFQGLVFSDDLSMEGAACAGDFPSRAFAALEAGCDMVLVCNQRSEAARVADALSGYQDPVAQSRMVRMHGRHSTELQHLHADPRWEQAVAAVRGYEENPELDLEL
;
A
#
# COMPACT_ATOMS: atom_id res chain seq x y z
N MET A 1 -19.46 1.48 16.29
CA MET A 1 -19.82 1.35 14.87
C MET A 1 -18.94 0.27 14.23
N THR A 2 -19.04 -0.03 12.94
CA THR A 2 -18.03 -0.84 12.22
C THR A 2 -17.20 0.09 11.33
N LEU A 3 -16.06 -0.39 10.81
CA LEU A 3 -15.32 0.36 9.79
C LEU A 3 -16.10 0.32 8.47
N GLY A 4 -16.35 1.49 7.87
CA GLY A 4 -16.99 1.57 6.57
C GLY A 4 -16.00 1.28 5.41
N PRO A 5 -16.52 1.09 4.19
CA PRO A 5 -15.71 0.72 3.03
C PRO A 5 -14.92 1.87 2.41
N LEU A 6 -15.02 3.11 2.88
CA LEU A 6 -14.33 4.26 2.31
C LEU A 6 -13.07 4.62 3.11
N MET A 7 -11.94 4.70 2.42
CA MET A 7 -10.76 5.43 2.86
C MET A 7 -10.64 6.74 2.09
N LEU A 8 -10.42 7.83 2.80
CA LEU A 8 -10.28 9.19 2.25
C LEU A 8 -9.05 9.87 2.84
N ASP A 9 -8.80 11.13 2.50
CA ASP A 9 -7.68 11.90 3.05
C ASP A 9 -8.13 13.17 3.78
N VAL A 10 -7.19 13.82 4.47
CA VAL A 10 -7.39 15.11 5.15
C VAL A 10 -6.62 16.23 4.46
N GLU A 11 -7.09 17.47 4.65
CA GLU A 11 -6.59 18.62 3.88
C GLU A 11 -5.16 19.01 4.27
N GLY A 12 -4.90 19.15 5.57
CA GLY A 12 -3.63 19.68 6.08
C GLY A 12 -3.03 18.89 7.25
N CYS A 13 -2.21 19.57 8.05
CA CYS A 13 -1.51 19.01 9.21
C CYS A 13 -2.39 18.90 10.48
N GLU A 14 -3.60 19.44 10.45
CA GLU A 14 -4.57 19.40 11.55
C GLU A 14 -5.96 19.15 10.96
N LEU A 15 -6.87 18.55 11.73
CA LEU A 15 -8.24 18.39 11.27
C LEU A 15 -8.97 19.74 11.26
N CYS A 16 -9.65 20.06 10.17
CA CYS A 16 -10.60 21.16 10.12
C CYS A 16 -11.97 20.72 10.68
N ALA A 17 -12.96 21.61 10.74
CA ALA A 17 -14.29 21.27 11.23
C ALA A 17 -14.98 20.22 10.33
N GLU A 18 -14.83 20.38 9.01
CA GLU A 18 -15.39 19.46 8.01
C GLU A 18 -14.74 18.08 8.06
N ASP A 19 -13.43 17.99 8.31
CA ASP A 19 -12.76 16.72 8.57
C ASP A 19 -13.43 15.98 9.74
N ARG A 20 -13.59 16.66 10.87
CA ARG A 20 -14.16 16.04 12.08
C ARG A 20 -15.59 15.55 11.87
N GLU A 21 -16.38 16.21 11.03
CA GLU A 21 -17.71 15.78 10.64
C GLU A 21 -17.65 14.55 9.73
N LEU A 22 -16.85 14.62 8.66
CA LEU A 22 -16.75 13.54 7.67
C LEU A 22 -16.18 12.24 8.27
N LEU A 23 -15.21 12.34 9.18
CA LEU A 23 -14.63 11.16 9.86
C LEU A 23 -15.63 10.41 10.76
N GLN A 24 -16.72 11.07 11.18
CA GLN A 24 -17.80 10.41 11.93
C GLN A 24 -18.77 9.64 11.03
N HIS A 25 -18.73 9.88 9.71
CA HIS A 25 -19.65 9.24 8.77
C HIS A 25 -19.48 7.71 8.78
N PRO A 26 -20.57 6.91 8.83
CA PRO A 26 -20.48 5.45 8.98
C PRO A 26 -19.78 4.74 7.81
N ALA A 27 -19.83 5.32 6.61
CA ALA A 27 -19.12 4.79 5.44
C ALA A 27 -17.59 4.96 5.52
N VAL A 28 -17.07 5.86 6.37
CA VAL A 28 -15.63 6.07 6.51
C VAL A 28 -15.05 5.01 7.44
N GLY A 29 -14.02 4.31 6.94
CA GLY A 29 -13.27 3.28 7.66
C GLY A 29 -11.78 3.57 7.79
N GLY A 30 -11.25 4.52 7.02
CA GLY A 30 -9.85 4.89 7.10
C GLY A 30 -9.50 6.26 6.56
N VAL A 31 -8.32 6.72 6.92
CA VAL A 31 -7.68 7.94 6.44
C VAL A 31 -6.31 7.58 5.86
N ILE A 32 -6.01 8.03 4.64
CA ILE A 32 -4.65 8.00 4.10
C ILE A 32 -4.02 9.39 4.22
N LEU A 33 -2.78 9.43 4.71
CA LEU A 33 -1.98 10.65 4.84
C LEU A 33 -0.97 10.76 3.71
N PHE A 34 -0.74 12.00 3.27
CA PHE A 34 0.23 12.38 2.25
C PHE A 34 1.32 13.29 2.83
N ALA A 35 2.30 13.65 1.99
CA ALA A 35 3.39 14.55 2.40
C ALA A 35 2.87 15.92 2.89
N ARG A 36 1.74 16.41 2.38
CA ARG A 36 1.11 17.66 2.82
C ARG A 36 0.56 17.63 4.24
N ASN A 37 0.38 16.43 4.82
CA ASN A 37 -0.14 16.24 6.18
C ASN A 37 0.99 16.11 7.22
N TYR A 38 2.24 16.32 6.79
CA TYR A 38 3.43 16.10 7.60
C TYR A 38 4.29 17.35 7.72
N GLU A 39 4.51 17.77 8.96
CA GLU A 39 5.47 18.81 9.34
C GLU A 39 6.55 18.27 10.28
N SER A 40 6.18 17.44 11.25
CA SER A 40 7.11 16.83 12.20
C SER A 40 6.51 15.56 12.83
N THR A 41 7.36 14.75 13.48
CA THR A 41 6.92 13.54 14.20
C THR A 41 5.88 13.83 15.29
N GLN A 42 6.00 14.98 15.96
CA GLN A 42 5.09 15.40 17.03
C GLN A 42 3.74 15.83 16.47
N GLN A 43 3.76 16.61 15.37
CA GLN A 43 2.55 17.06 14.69
C GLN A 43 1.77 15.88 14.11
N VAL A 44 2.42 14.97 13.38
CA VAL A 44 1.71 13.82 12.78
C VAL A 44 1.15 12.89 13.86
N GLN A 45 1.86 12.71 14.98
CA GLN A 45 1.35 11.93 16.11
C GLN A 45 0.10 12.58 16.73
N ALA A 46 0.05 13.92 16.80
CA ALA A 46 -1.14 14.65 17.26
C ALA A 46 -2.31 14.49 16.29
N LEU A 47 -2.06 14.63 14.98
CA LEU A 47 -3.06 14.45 13.92
C LEU A 47 -3.65 13.02 13.95
N VAL A 48 -2.80 12.00 14.00
CA VAL A 48 -3.23 10.59 14.05
C VAL A 48 -4.04 10.31 15.31
N ARG A 49 -3.60 10.84 16.47
CA ARG A 49 -4.37 10.73 17.71
C ARG A 49 -5.76 11.35 17.56
N GLU A 50 -5.85 12.52 16.93
CA GLU A 50 -7.13 13.19 16.72
C GLU A 50 -8.06 12.34 15.83
N ILE A 51 -7.54 11.81 14.71
CA ILE A 51 -8.27 10.89 13.82
C ILE A 51 -8.76 9.65 14.58
N HIS A 52 -7.90 9.04 15.39
CA HIS A 52 -8.26 7.86 16.19
C HIS A 52 -9.34 8.18 17.24
N THR A 53 -9.33 9.39 17.82
CA THR A 53 -10.35 9.81 18.79
C THR A 53 -11.66 10.28 18.17
N ALA A 54 -11.72 10.50 16.86
CA ALA A 54 -12.91 10.99 16.18
C ALA A 54 -14.10 10.01 16.26
N ARG A 55 -13.84 8.70 16.40
CA ARG A 55 -14.88 7.66 16.45
C ARG A 55 -14.39 6.36 17.11
N ASP A 56 -15.32 5.53 17.59
CA ASP A 56 -15.08 4.15 18.05
C ASP A 56 -15.85 3.09 17.21
N PRO A 57 -15.19 2.05 16.67
CA PRO A 57 -13.74 1.81 16.65
C PRO A 57 -13.02 2.91 15.87
N HIS A 58 -11.76 3.16 16.25
CA HIS A 58 -10.92 4.15 15.59
C HIS A 58 -10.71 3.78 14.12
N LEU A 59 -10.58 4.80 13.28
CA LEU A 59 -10.33 4.64 11.84
C LEU A 59 -8.92 4.10 11.60
N LEU A 60 -8.75 3.32 10.54
CA LEU A 60 -7.42 2.93 10.05
C LEU A 60 -6.68 4.18 9.56
N VAL A 61 -5.42 4.36 9.93
CA VAL A 61 -4.59 5.43 9.34
C VAL A 61 -3.47 4.84 8.50
N ALA A 62 -3.40 5.25 7.23
CA ALA A 62 -2.48 4.72 6.24
C ALA A 62 -1.54 5.80 5.69
N VAL A 63 -0.42 5.37 5.10
CA VAL A 63 0.53 6.22 4.36
C VAL A 63 1.25 5.40 3.28
N ASP A 64 1.78 6.04 2.24
CA ASP A 64 2.75 5.44 1.34
C ASP A 64 4.19 5.67 1.82
N GLN A 65 4.76 4.70 2.54
CA GLN A 65 6.14 4.74 2.99
C GLN A 65 6.87 3.48 2.51
N GLU A 66 7.24 3.46 1.23
CA GLU A 66 7.94 2.34 0.58
C GLU A 66 9.46 2.48 0.72
N GLY A 67 9.95 3.71 0.47
CA GLY A 67 11.36 4.07 0.35
C GLY A 67 11.68 4.79 -0.96
N GLY A 68 12.88 5.35 -1.04
CA GLY A 68 13.32 6.17 -2.17
C GLY A 68 12.41 7.38 -2.38
N ARG A 69 11.90 7.53 -3.61
CA ARG A 69 10.98 8.63 -3.96
C ARG A 69 9.60 8.50 -3.32
N VAL A 70 9.17 7.31 -2.90
CA VAL A 70 7.87 7.07 -2.25
C VAL A 70 8.07 6.95 -0.73
N GLN A 71 8.35 8.09 -0.13
CA GLN A 71 8.48 8.26 1.32
C GLN A 71 7.89 9.64 1.68
N ARG A 72 6.71 9.63 2.30
CA ARG A 72 5.98 10.87 2.64
C ARG A 72 6.59 11.57 3.85
N PHE A 73 6.91 10.80 4.90
CA PHE A 73 7.48 11.35 6.13
C PHE A 73 9.00 11.23 6.05
N ARG A 74 9.69 12.38 6.07
CA ARG A 74 11.14 12.46 5.83
C ARG A 74 11.89 12.96 7.06
N ASP A 75 11.68 14.21 7.44
CA ASP A 75 12.42 14.80 8.56
C ASP A 75 11.99 14.17 9.88
N GLY A 76 12.93 13.63 10.65
CA GLY A 76 12.63 12.87 11.88
C GLY A 76 12.34 11.37 11.65
N PHE A 77 12.32 10.92 10.39
CA PHE A 77 12.28 9.50 10.02
C PHE A 77 13.61 9.08 9.38
N THR A 78 13.88 7.78 9.38
CA THR A 78 15.02 7.26 8.62
C THR A 78 14.72 7.39 7.12
N ARG A 79 15.68 7.93 6.35
CA ARG A 79 15.61 7.88 4.88
C ARG A 79 15.79 6.44 4.45
N LEU A 80 14.76 5.89 3.80
CA LEU A 80 14.75 4.53 3.30
C LEU A 80 15.23 4.55 1.85
N PRO A 81 16.18 3.70 1.44
CA PRO A 81 16.60 3.59 0.05
C PRO A 81 15.46 3.04 -0.83
N PRO A 82 15.51 3.23 -2.16
CA PRO A 82 14.65 2.50 -3.08
C PRO A 82 14.79 0.99 -2.87
N LEU A 83 13.67 0.26 -2.92
CA LEU A 83 13.70 -1.19 -2.66
C LEU A 83 14.54 -1.96 -3.68
N ARG A 84 14.77 -1.40 -4.89
CA ARG A 84 15.70 -1.95 -5.88
C ARG A 84 17.12 -2.16 -5.35
N CYS A 85 17.59 -1.35 -4.40
CA CYS A 85 18.91 -1.56 -3.77
C CYS A 85 19.03 -2.96 -3.15
N LEU A 86 17.95 -3.49 -2.56
CA LEU A 86 17.92 -4.84 -2.00
C LEU A 86 18.05 -5.91 -3.09
N GLY A 87 17.46 -5.69 -4.26
CA GLY A 87 17.60 -6.58 -5.43
C GLY A 87 19.02 -6.64 -5.95
N LEU A 88 19.70 -5.49 -6.04
CA LEU A 88 21.11 -5.42 -6.46
C LEU A 88 22.03 -6.16 -5.49
N ILE A 89 21.77 -6.03 -4.18
CA ILE A 89 22.50 -6.79 -3.17
C ILE A 89 22.16 -8.28 -3.29
N PHE A 90 20.94 -8.67 -3.64
CA PHE A 90 20.57 -10.07 -3.79
C PHE A 90 21.37 -10.76 -4.90
N ASP A 91 21.69 -10.04 -5.97
CA ASP A 91 22.49 -10.56 -7.08
C ASP A 91 23.93 -10.92 -6.66
N THR A 92 24.46 -10.31 -5.59
CA THR A 92 25.82 -10.55 -5.07
C THR A 92 25.84 -11.36 -3.77
N ASP A 93 24.91 -11.10 -2.86
CA ASP A 93 24.75 -11.77 -1.57
C ASP A 93 23.27 -11.87 -1.16
N LYS A 94 22.68 -13.01 -1.54
CA LYS A 94 21.30 -13.37 -1.22
C LYS A 94 20.99 -13.36 0.29
N VAL A 95 21.91 -13.81 1.14
CA VAL A 95 21.66 -13.90 2.58
C VAL A 95 21.61 -12.50 3.18
N ARG A 96 22.57 -11.65 2.81
CA ARG A 96 22.62 -10.25 3.22
C ARG A 96 21.39 -9.49 2.73
N ALA A 97 20.98 -9.67 1.48
CA ALA A 97 19.82 -8.98 0.92
C ALA A 97 18.53 -9.30 1.68
N LYS A 98 18.28 -10.58 2.00
CA LYS A 98 17.10 -11.00 2.77
C LYS A 98 17.13 -10.48 4.20
N HIS A 99 18.31 -10.48 4.83
CA HIS A 99 18.48 -9.89 6.15
C HIS A 99 18.15 -8.38 6.12
N LEU A 100 18.73 -7.64 5.17
CA LEU A 100 18.49 -6.21 5.01
C LEU A 100 17.03 -5.91 4.66
N ALA A 101 16.37 -6.73 3.85
CA ALA A 101 14.94 -6.57 3.56
C ALA A 101 14.08 -6.69 4.83
N ARG A 102 14.37 -7.67 5.70
CA ARG A 102 13.68 -7.81 7.00
C ARG A 102 13.94 -6.61 7.91
N VAL A 103 15.20 -6.17 8.01
CA VAL A 103 15.58 -5.00 8.82
C VAL A 103 14.87 -3.74 8.31
N THR A 104 14.81 -3.55 7.00
CA THR A 104 14.18 -2.38 6.36
C THR A 104 12.67 -2.37 6.60
N GLY A 105 12.00 -3.51 6.40
CA GLY A 105 10.56 -3.63 6.68
C GLY A 105 10.23 -3.40 8.15
N TRP A 106 11.07 -3.89 9.07
CA TRP A 106 10.91 -3.63 10.50
C TRP A 106 11.14 -2.16 10.87
N LEU A 107 12.20 -1.54 10.35
CA LEU A 107 12.53 -0.14 10.63
C LEU A 107 11.43 0.81 10.14
N MET A 108 11.00 0.65 8.89
CA MET A 108 9.92 1.43 8.30
C MET A 108 8.64 1.31 9.14
N ALA A 109 8.23 0.08 9.44
CA ALA A 109 6.99 -0.15 10.17
C ALA A 109 7.07 0.34 11.62
N THR A 110 8.20 0.14 12.33
CA THR A 110 8.31 0.53 13.74
C THR A 110 8.31 2.06 13.93
N GLU A 111 8.94 2.81 13.01
CA GLU A 111 8.90 4.28 13.06
C GLU A 111 7.48 4.80 12.80
N LEU A 112 6.77 4.22 11.83
CA LEU A 112 5.36 4.58 11.57
C LEU A 112 4.42 4.20 12.71
N ARG A 113 4.60 3.00 13.30
CA ARG A 113 3.81 2.58 14.47
C ARG A 113 4.04 3.49 15.67
N ALA A 114 5.24 4.05 15.84
CA ALA A 114 5.54 4.97 16.93
C ALA A 114 4.78 6.31 16.85
N VAL A 115 4.34 6.71 15.66
CA VAL A 115 3.44 7.85 15.44
C VAL A 115 1.97 7.46 15.24
N GLY A 116 1.64 6.18 15.40
CA GLY A 116 0.26 5.67 15.38
C GLY A 116 -0.29 5.23 14.02
N ILE A 117 0.51 5.23 12.96
CA ILE A 117 0.07 4.86 11.60
C ILE A 117 -0.11 3.35 11.51
N ASP A 118 -1.28 2.87 11.08
CA ASP A 118 -1.64 1.45 11.03
C ASP A 118 -1.08 0.73 9.81
N ILE A 119 -1.07 1.41 8.67
CA ILE A 119 -0.76 0.80 7.38
C ILE A 119 0.30 1.64 6.66
N SER A 120 1.37 0.99 6.23
CA SER A 120 2.10 1.42 5.04
C SER A 120 1.66 0.56 3.87
N PHE A 121 1.32 1.18 2.72
CA PHE A 121 1.01 0.42 1.51
C PHE A 121 2.29 -0.14 0.87
N ALA A 122 2.84 -1.18 1.49
CA ALA A 122 4.09 -1.83 1.12
C ALA A 122 4.06 -3.35 1.44
N PRO A 123 4.87 -4.18 0.77
CA PRO A 123 5.83 -3.82 -0.28
C PRO A 123 5.24 -3.80 -1.70
N VAL A 124 5.94 -3.15 -2.63
CA VAL A 124 5.71 -3.29 -4.07
C VAL A 124 6.13 -4.68 -4.52
N LEU A 125 5.24 -5.37 -5.21
CA LEU A 125 5.40 -6.72 -5.76
C LEU A 125 5.54 -6.73 -7.29
N ASP A 126 5.38 -5.57 -7.92
CA ASP A 126 5.58 -5.39 -9.35
C ASP A 126 7.01 -5.72 -9.77
N LEU A 127 7.16 -6.28 -10.97
CA LEU A 127 8.46 -6.63 -11.55
C LEU A 127 9.04 -5.43 -12.31
N ASP A 128 10.35 -5.22 -12.20
CA ASP A 128 11.01 -4.23 -13.05
C ASP A 128 11.33 -4.81 -14.44
N PHE A 129 10.42 -4.66 -15.40
CA PHE A 129 10.71 -4.97 -16.80
C PHE A 129 11.50 -3.86 -17.52
N GLY A 130 11.84 -2.76 -16.84
CA GLY A 130 12.57 -1.62 -17.41
C GLY A 130 11.74 -0.68 -18.27
N VAL A 131 10.41 -0.86 -18.30
CA VAL A 131 9.49 -0.09 -19.15
C VAL A 131 8.57 0.85 -18.35
N SER A 132 8.22 0.49 -17.12
CA SER A 132 7.35 1.30 -16.27
C SER A 132 8.14 2.32 -15.46
N THR A 133 8.02 3.61 -15.80
CA THR A 133 8.67 4.71 -15.08
C THR A 133 8.05 4.95 -13.70
N ILE A 134 6.76 4.59 -13.52
CA ILE A 134 6.03 4.73 -12.26
C ILE A 134 6.41 3.65 -11.25
N ILE A 135 6.77 2.45 -11.72
CA ILE A 135 7.36 1.43 -10.86
C ILE A 135 8.87 1.68 -10.70
N GLY A 136 9.66 1.54 -11.76
CA GLY A 136 11.11 1.81 -11.75
C GLY A 136 11.84 1.22 -10.54
N ASP A 137 12.53 2.08 -9.80
CA ASP A 137 13.34 1.75 -8.62
C ASP A 137 12.54 1.31 -7.37
N ARG A 138 11.21 1.41 -7.41
CA ARG A 138 10.31 0.89 -6.37
C ARG A 138 10.22 -0.64 -6.40
N ALA A 139 10.38 -1.24 -7.58
CA ALA A 139 10.37 -2.69 -7.71
C ALA A 139 11.65 -3.29 -7.12
N LEU A 140 11.47 -4.35 -6.33
CA LEU A 140 12.58 -5.08 -5.71
C LEU A 140 13.54 -5.66 -6.76
N HIS A 141 13.01 -6.25 -7.84
CA HIS A 141 13.80 -6.92 -8.87
C HIS A 141 12.96 -7.21 -10.13
N LYS A 142 13.61 -7.48 -11.26
CA LYS A 142 13.00 -8.03 -12.49
C LYS A 142 12.63 -9.53 -12.45
N ARG A 143 13.03 -10.28 -11.42
CA ARG A 143 12.91 -11.75 -11.36
C ARG A 143 11.83 -12.10 -10.35
N PRO A 144 10.75 -12.81 -10.74
CA PRO A 144 9.61 -13.03 -9.85
C PRO A 144 9.96 -13.70 -8.52
N GLU A 145 10.83 -14.72 -8.56
CA GLU A 145 11.24 -15.43 -7.34
C GLU A 145 12.10 -14.57 -6.41
N VAL A 146 12.88 -13.62 -6.95
CA VAL A 146 13.67 -12.69 -6.12
C VAL A 146 12.75 -11.68 -5.43
N VAL A 147 11.77 -11.14 -6.15
CA VAL A 147 10.76 -10.26 -5.56
C VAL A 147 10.01 -10.98 -4.45
N ALA A 148 9.57 -12.23 -4.69
CA ALA A 148 8.89 -13.03 -3.68
C ALA A 148 9.74 -13.24 -2.41
N GLU A 149 11.03 -13.59 -2.55
CA GLU A 149 11.90 -13.84 -1.40
C GLU A 149 12.22 -12.58 -0.58
N LEU A 150 12.46 -11.45 -1.26
CA LEU A 150 12.75 -10.19 -0.60
C LEU A 150 11.48 -9.60 0.03
N ALA A 151 10.34 -9.64 -0.66
CA ALA A 151 9.07 -9.17 -0.13
C ALA A 151 8.60 -9.99 1.07
N ALA A 152 8.82 -11.32 1.07
CA ALA A 152 8.51 -12.16 2.22
C ALA A 152 9.37 -11.79 3.45
N ALA A 153 10.67 -11.50 3.23
CA ALA A 153 11.54 -11.04 4.31
C ALA A 153 11.12 -9.66 4.83
N TYR A 154 10.79 -8.72 3.92
CA TYR A 154 10.29 -7.39 4.25
C TYR A 154 8.99 -7.43 5.04
N GLN A 155 8.00 -8.21 4.57
CA GLN A 155 6.75 -8.46 5.29
C GLN A 155 7.00 -9.01 6.69
N ALA A 156 7.92 -9.96 6.85
CA ALA A 156 8.22 -10.51 8.16
C ALA A 156 8.81 -9.45 9.11
N GLY A 157 9.55 -8.46 8.58
CA GLY A 157 9.98 -7.29 9.33
C GLY A 157 8.80 -6.38 9.74
N MET A 158 7.89 -6.09 8.81
CA MET A 158 6.67 -5.31 9.11
C MET A 158 5.82 -5.99 10.19
N GLN A 159 5.63 -7.31 10.08
CA GLN A 159 4.86 -8.11 11.03
C GLN A 159 5.51 -8.10 12.42
N ASP A 160 6.84 -8.20 12.51
CA ASP A 160 7.58 -8.07 13.78
C ASP A 160 7.35 -6.71 14.45
N ALA A 161 7.17 -5.65 13.66
CA ALA A 161 6.86 -4.30 14.15
C ALA A 161 5.36 -4.08 14.39
N GLY A 162 4.52 -5.10 14.18
CA GLY A 162 3.07 -5.01 14.38
C GLY A 162 2.30 -4.36 13.23
N MET A 163 2.89 -4.24 12.04
CA MET A 163 2.24 -3.70 10.84
C MET A 163 1.90 -4.82 9.83
N ALA A 164 0.69 -4.76 9.29
CA ALA A 164 0.24 -5.66 8.23
C ALA A 164 0.83 -5.23 6.86
N ALA A 165 1.23 -6.19 6.03
CA ALA A 165 1.73 -5.91 4.68
C ALA A 165 0.58 -5.85 3.64
N THR A 166 0.72 -4.90 2.71
CA THR A 166 -0.19 -4.69 1.57
C THR A 166 0.60 -4.80 0.27
N GLY A 167 0.48 -5.92 -0.43
CA GLY A 167 1.16 -6.11 -1.72
C GLY A 167 0.52 -5.29 -2.82
N LYS A 168 1.31 -4.67 -3.70
CA LYS A 168 0.78 -3.87 -4.81
C LYS A 168 1.65 -3.91 -6.07
N HIS A 169 1.09 -3.77 -7.27
CA HIS A 169 -0.33 -3.57 -7.59
C HIS A 169 -0.85 -4.81 -8.35
N PHE A 170 -1.83 -5.53 -7.80
CA PHE A 170 -2.28 -6.79 -8.38
C PHE A 170 -3.10 -6.56 -9.67
N PRO A 171 -2.89 -7.33 -10.76
CA PRO A 171 -2.03 -8.51 -10.88
C PRO A 171 -0.57 -8.25 -11.29
N GLY A 172 -0.21 -7.00 -11.59
CA GLY A 172 1.17 -6.55 -11.82
C GLY A 172 1.24 -5.32 -12.71
N HIS A 173 1.88 -4.25 -12.24
CA HIS A 173 2.01 -2.98 -12.97
C HIS A 173 3.30 -2.88 -13.80
N GLY A 174 4.25 -3.80 -13.61
CA GLY A 174 5.61 -3.66 -14.13
C GLY A 174 5.75 -3.56 -15.65
N ALA A 175 4.78 -4.09 -16.40
CA ALA A 175 4.87 -4.28 -17.86
C ALA A 175 4.26 -3.14 -18.68
N VAL A 176 3.58 -2.18 -18.05
CA VAL A 176 2.95 -1.05 -18.75
C VAL A 176 3.83 0.21 -18.70
N VAL A 177 3.87 0.93 -19.81
CA VAL A 177 4.60 2.21 -19.94
C VAL A 177 3.75 3.38 -19.47
N ALA A 178 2.47 3.39 -19.85
CA ALA A 178 1.57 4.50 -19.56
C ALA A 178 1.34 4.66 -18.04
N ASP A 179 1.21 5.91 -17.62
CA ASP A 179 0.95 6.26 -16.23
C ASP A 179 -0.56 6.23 -15.96
N SER A 180 -1.01 5.36 -15.06
CA SER A 180 -2.43 5.26 -14.68
C SER A 180 -2.97 6.52 -13.99
N HIS A 181 -2.11 7.45 -13.59
CA HIS A 181 -2.52 8.77 -13.08
C HIS A 181 -3.05 9.68 -14.20
N THR A 182 -2.62 9.48 -15.46
CA THR A 182 -2.98 10.35 -16.60
C THR A 182 -3.76 9.64 -17.70
N ASP A 183 -3.61 8.33 -17.81
CA ASP A 183 -4.22 7.50 -18.85
C ASP A 183 -4.79 6.22 -18.23
N LEU A 184 -5.48 5.40 -19.04
CA LEU A 184 -5.84 4.03 -18.66
C LEU A 184 -4.90 3.06 -19.38
N PRO A 185 -3.86 2.52 -18.71
CA PRO A 185 -2.91 1.61 -19.34
C PRO A 185 -3.56 0.27 -19.67
N GLU A 186 -3.09 -0.34 -20.77
CA GLU A 186 -3.48 -1.68 -21.19
C GLU A 186 -2.26 -2.61 -21.21
N ASP A 187 -2.44 -3.83 -20.74
CA ASP A 187 -1.47 -4.92 -20.85
C ASP A 187 -2.04 -6.05 -21.72
N ASP A 188 -1.52 -6.15 -22.94
CA ASP A 188 -1.96 -7.10 -23.96
C ASP A 188 -1.41 -8.52 -23.81
N ARG A 189 -0.72 -8.85 -22.71
CA ARG A 189 -0.20 -10.20 -22.49
C ARG A 189 -1.33 -11.20 -22.23
N ALA A 190 -1.08 -12.48 -22.53
CA ALA A 190 -2.03 -13.54 -22.20
C ALA A 190 -2.03 -13.80 -20.69
N TYR A 191 -3.13 -14.36 -20.17
CA TYR A 191 -3.25 -14.70 -18.76
C TYR A 191 -2.07 -15.56 -18.28
N GLU A 192 -1.64 -16.53 -19.09
CA GLU A 192 -0.57 -17.46 -18.74
C GLU A 192 0.79 -16.76 -18.57
N ASP A 193 1.06 -15.71 -19.35
CA ASP A 193 2.29 -14.93 -19.26
C ASP A 193 2.30 -14.11 -17.96
N ILE A 194 1.17 -13.44 -17.67
CA ILE A 194 0.99 -12.65 -16.44
C ILE A 194 1.06 -13.57 -15.21
N GLU A 195 0.43 -14.75 -15.28
CA GLU A 195 0.42 -15.72 -14.20
C GLU A 195 1.82 -16.27 -13.87
N GLN A 196 2.60 -16.58 -14.91
CA GLN A 196 3.93 -17.19 -14.75
C GLN A 196 5.01 -16.19 -14.33
N TRP A 197 4.75 -14.89 -14.46
CA TRP A 197 5.68 -13.83 -14.11
C TRP A 197 5.12 -12.96 -12.99
N ASP A 198 4.32 -11.96 -13.34
CA ASP A 198 3.87 -10.87 -12.48
C ASP A 198 3.08 -11.35 -11.25
N MET A 199 2.29 -12.42 -11.40
CA MET A 199 1.48 -12.95 -10.29
C MET A 199 2.25 -13.89 -9.36
N VAL A 200 3.47 -14.31 -9.71
CA VAL A 200 4.27 -15.21 -8.86
C VAL A 200 4.55 -14.60 -7.49
N PRO A 201 5.03 -13.35 -7.35
CA PRO A 201 5.20 -12.70 -6.06
C PRO A 201 3.90 -12.65 -5.26
N PHE A 202 2.77 -12.28 -5.86
CA PHE A 202 1.48 -12.24 -5.17
C PHE A 202 1.08 -13.63 -4.65
N ARG A 203 1.15 -14.66 -5.48
CA ARG A 203 0.82 -16.04 -5.07
C ARG A 203 1.69 -16.51 -3.89
N ARG A 204 2.99 -16.20 -3.92
CA ARG A 204 3.94 -16.51 -2.84
C ARG A 204 3.59 -15.75 -1.56
N MET A 205 3.32 -14.46 -1.67
CA MET A 205 2.99 -13.59 -0.54
C MET A 205 1.65 -13.97 0.12
N ILE A 206 0.65 -14.36 -0.68
CA ILE A 206 -0.61 -14.92 -0.18
C ILE A 206 -0.34 -16.18 0.65
N HIS A 207 0.53 -17.08 0.18
CA HIS A 207 0.93 -18.26 0.94
C HIS A 207 1.67 -17.92 2.24
N TYR A 208 2.46 -16.84 2.26
CA TYR A 208 3.09 -16.29 3.46
C TYR A 208 2.15 -15.48 4.37
N GLY A 209 0.85 -15.44 4.07
CA GLY A 209 -0.14 -14.77 4.91
C GLY A 209 -0.17 -13.25 4.76
N MET A 210 0.11 -12.73 3.56
CA MET A 210 -0.10 -11.32 3.22
C MET A 210 -1.52 -10.89 3.59
N ALA A 211 -1.64 -9.74 4.26
CA ALA A 211 -2.89 -9.32 4.90
C ALA A 211 -3.79 -8.52 3.96
N ALA A 212 -3.21 -7.80 3.02
CA ALA A 212 -3.94 -6.99 2.05
C ALA A 212 -3.27 -6.97 0.67
N VAL A 213 -4.03 -6.58 -0.34
CA VAL A 213 -3.54 -6.28 -1.68
C VAL A 213 -4.19 -5.00 -2.19
N MET A 214 -3.46 -4.22 -2.97
CA MET A 214 -3.99 -3.09 -3.73
C MET A 214 -4.05 -3.47 -5.20
N MET A 215 -5.18 -3.19 -5.83
CA MET A 215 -5.43 -3.51 -7.24
C MET A 215 -4.73 -2.51 -8.16
N ALA A 216 -4.42 -2.91 -9.40
CA ALA A 216 -3.90 -2.01 -10.42
C ALA A 216 -5.05 -1.36 -11.22
N HIS A 217 -4.91 -0.08 -11.56
CA HIS A 217 -5.75 0.59 -12.55
C HIS A 217 -5.22 0.34 -13.98
N ILE A 218 -5.20 -0.93 -14.37
CA ILE A 218 -4.74 -1.41 -15.70
C ILE A 218 -5.80 -2.35 -16.27
N VAL A 219 -6.10 -2.21 -17.56
CA VAL A 219 -6.93 -3.16 -18.31
C VAL A 219 -6.05 -4.28 -18.87
N TYR A 220 -6.54 -5.52 -18.79
CA TYR A 220 -5.85 -6.69 -19.34
C TYR A 220 -6.78 -7.34 -20.38
N PRO A 221 -6.87 -6.81 -21.62
CA PRO A 221 -7.98 -7.09 -22.54
C PRO A 221 -8.17 -8.57 -22.89
N LYS A 222 -7.10 -9.38 -22.78
CA LYS A 222 -7.15 -10.83 -23.00
C LYS A 222 -7.71 -11.63 -21.82
N VAL A 223 -7.92 -10.98 -20.67
CA VAL A 223 -8.47 -11.59 -19.45
C VAL A 223 -9.83 -10.96 -19.12
N ASP A 224 -9.90 -9.63 -19.07
CA ASP A 224 -11.13 -8.88 -18.84
C ASP A 224 -11.01 -7.49 -19.49
N ALA A 225 -12.12 -6.97 -20.00
CA ALA A 225 -12.20 -5.63 -20.58
C ALA A 225 -12.23 -4.52 -19.51
N GLN A 226 -12.49 -4.86 -18.25
CA GLN A 226 -12.46 -3.91 -17.14
C GLN A 226 -11.06 -3.82 -16.51
N PRO A 227 -10.68 -2.66 -15.95
CA PRO A 227 -9.45 -2.55 -15.17
C PRO A 227 -9.50 -3.51 -13.97
N ALA A 228 -8.35 -4.01 -13.53
CA ALA A 228 -8.30 -5.08 -12.52
C ALA A 228 -9.09 -4.78 -11.24
N GLY A 229 -9.06 -3.53 -10.75
CA GLY A 229 -9.83 -3.10 -9.56
C GLY A 229 -11.36 -3.10 -9.71
N PHE A 230 -11.87 -3.16 -10.93
CA PHE A 230 -13.32 -3.25 -11.24
C PHE A 230 -13.71 -4.63 -11.79
N SER A 231 -12.74 -5.52 -12.00
CA SER A 231 -12.98 -6.83 -12.61
C SER A 231 -13.31 -7.90 -11.58
N ARG A 232 -14.51 -8.49 -11.71
CA ARG A 232 -14.89 -9.69 -10.96
C ARG A 232 -14.00 -10.90 -11.31
N VAL A 233 -13.51 -10.98 -12.55
CA VAL A 233 -12.61 -12.06 -12.98
C VAL A 233 -11.29 -11.99 -12.21
N TRP A 234 -10.68 -10.80 -12.12
CA TRP A 234 -9.44 -10.62 -11.37
C TRP A 234 -9.62 -10.82 -9.87
N ILE A 235 -10.69 -10.27 -9.29
CA ILE A 235 -10.88 -10.29 -7.83
C ILE A 235 -11.52 -11.60 -7.36
N GLN A 236 -12.70 -11.96 -7.87
CA GLN A 236 -13.42 -13.15 -7.39
C GLN A 236 -12.79 -14.43 -7.94
N ASP A 237 -12.76 -14.60 -9.26
CA ASP A 237 -12.40 -15.88 -9.87
C ASP A 237 -10.91 -16.20 -9.66
N ILE A 238 -10.04 -15.21 -9.82
CA ILE A 238 -8.60 -15.41 -9.70
C ILE A 238 -8.13 -15.23 -8.26
N LEU A 239 -8.31 -14.06 -7.66
CA LEU A 239 -7.72 -13.77 -6.35
C LEU A 239 -8.43 -14.51 -5.20
N ARG A 240 -9.77 -14.48 -5.12
CA ARG A 240 -10.53 -15.16 -4.05
C ARG A 240 -10.65 -16.66 -4.29
N GLU A 241 -11.00 -17.11 -5.49
CA GLU A 241 -11.28 -18.51 -5.75
C GLU A 241 -10.02 -19.30 -6.10
N ARG A 242 -9.27 -18.92 -7.13
CA ARG A 242 -8.06 -19.66 -7.54
C ARG A 242 -6.93 -19.54 -6.52
N TYR A 243 -6.63 -18.33 -6.04
CA TYR A 243 -5.53 -18.08 -5.10
C TYR A 243 -5.94 -18.13 -3.63
N ARG A 244 -7.24 -18.30 -3.35
CA ARG A 244 -7.76 -18.45 -1.98
C ARG A 244 -7.41 -17.29 -1.06
N PHE A 245 -7.20 -16.09 -1.60
CA PHE A 245 -6.82 -14.92 -0.81
C PHE A 245 -7.97 -14.47 0.11
N GLN A 246 -7.71 -14.48 1.42
CA GLN A 246 -8.70 -14.11 2.44
C GLN A 246 -8.46 -12.72 3.05
N GLY A 247 -7.41 -12.01 2.63
CA GLY A 247 -7.05 -10.69 3.11
C GLY A 247 -7.91 -9.57 2.54
N LEU A 248 -7.58 -8.33 2.88
CA LEU A 248 -8.29 -7.12 2.43
C LEU A 248 -7.90 -6.77 0.98
N VAL A 249 -8.86 -6.34 0.16
CA VAL A 249 -8.63 -5.83 -1.21
C VAL A 249 -8.94 -4.34 -1.26
N PHE A 250 -7.95 -3.52 -1.62
CA PHE A 250 -8.09 -2.09 -1.87
C PHE A 250 -8.23 -1.80 -3.37
N SER A 251 -9.10 -0.85 -3.74
CA SER A 251 -9.34 -0.50 -5.16
C SER A 251 -8.19 0.22 -5.87
N ASP A 252 -7.25 0.81 -5.12
CA ASP A 252 -6.45 1.97 -5.53
C ASP A 252 -7.32 3.25 -5.66
N ASP A 253 -6.70 4.42 -5.87
CA ASP A 253 -7.38 5.71 -5.79
C ASP A 253 -8.36 5.93 -6.96
N LEU A 254 -9.65 5.96 -6.63
CA LEU A 254 -10.73 6.20 -7.59
C LEU A 254 -10.73 7.63 -8.15
N SER A 255 -9.88 8.52 -7.63
CA SER A 255 -9.64 9.85 -8.19
C SER A 255 -8.77 9.85 -9.44
N MET A 256 -8.02 8.76 -9.69
CA MET A 256 -7.12 8.63 -10.83
C MET A 256 -7.87 8.55 -12.16
N GLU A 257 -7.24 9.01 -13.25
CA GLU A 257 -7.84 8.97 -14.58
C GLU A 257 -8.10 7.53 -15.05
N GLY A 258 -7.24 6.58 -14.67
CA GLY A 258 -7.45 5.16 -14.92
C GLY A 258 -8.73 4.58 -14.30
N ALA A 259 -9.34 5.26 -13.32
CA ALA A 259 -10.64 4.90 -12.75
C ALA A 259 -11.83 5.57 -13.45
N ALA A 260 -11.60 6.52 -14.36
CA ALA A 260 -12.64 7.37 -14.92
C ALA A 260 -13.63 6.65 -15.84
N CYS A 261 -13.25 5.49 -16.37
CA CYS A 261 -14.10 4.67 -17.22
C CYS A 261 -15.38 4.16 -16.51
N ALA A 262 -15.41 4.11 -15.18
CA ALA A 262 -16.53 3.60 -14.39
C ALA A 262 -17.55 4.68 -13.95
N GLY A 263 -17.50 5.88 -14.55
CA GLY A 263 -18.50 6.92 -14.33
C GLY A 263 -18.10 7.95 -13.27
N ASP A 264 -19.07 8.43 -12.49
CA ASP A 264 -18.82 9.35 -11.38
C ASP A 264 -18.31 8.63 -10.12
N PHE A 265 -17.81 9.35 -9.13
CA PHE A 265 -17.15 8.75 -7.96
C PHE A 265 -18.02 7.74 -7.18
N PRO A 266 -19.31 8.02 -6.89
CA PRO A 266 -20.20 7.01 -6.32
C PRO A 266 -20.33 5.75 -7.18
N SER A 267 -20.48 5.91 -8.51
CA SER A 267 -20.57 4.76 -9.43
C SER A 267 -19.28 3.93 -9.44
N ARG A 268 -18.10 4.59 -9.46
CA ARG A 268 -16.79 3.93 -9.35
C ARG A 268 -16.68 3.14 -8.04
N ALA A 269 -17.10 3.74 -6.93
CA ALA A 269 -17.04 3.09 -5.62
C ALA A 269 -17.92 1.84 -5.57
N PHE A 270 -19.17 1.92 -6.06
CA PHE A 270 -20.03 0.74 -6.15
C PHE A 270 -19.44 -0.32 -7.09
N ALA A 271 -18.94 0.06 -8.27
CA ALA A 271 -18.34 -0.87 -9.22
C ALA A 271 -17.15 -1.63 -8.60
N ALA A 272 -16.25 -0.95 -7.89
CA ALA A 272 -15.11 -1.59 -7.22
C ALA A 272 -15.56 -2.54 -6.08
N LEU A 273 -16.54 -2.14 -5.28
CA LEU A 273 -17.10 -2.98 -4.21
C LEU A 273 -17.83 -4.22 -4.77
N GLU A 274 -18.63 -4.04 -5.81
CA GLU A 274 -19.33 -5.14 -6.52
C GLU A 274 -18.36 -6.09 -7.23
N ALA A 275 -17.21 -5.57 -7.70
CA ALA A 275 -16.12 -6.38 -8.23
C ALA A 275 -15.50 -7.28 -7.15
N GLY A 276 -15.42 -6.78 -5.92
CA GLY A 276 -14.92 -7.52 -4.76
C GLY A 276 -13.88 -6.79 -3.93
N CYS A 277 -13.65 -5.50 -4.18
CA CYS A 277 -12.87 -4.68 -3.26
C CYS A 277 -13.59 -4.64 -1.90
N ASP A 278 -12.81 -4.66 -0.83
CA ASP A 278 -13.33 -4.50 0.53
C ASP A 278 -13.34 -3.03 0.95
N MET A 279 -12.35 -2.25 0.49
CA MET A 279 -12.21 -0.83 0.80
C MET A 279 -11.81 -0.03 -0.45
N VAL A 280 -12.50 1.07 -0.69
CA VAL A 280 -12.25 1.98 -1.81
C VAL A 280 -11.54 3.23 -1.33
N LEU A 281 -10.64 3.78 -2.16
CA LEU A 281 -9.91 5.01 -1.87
C LEU A 281 -10.46 6.15 -2.71
N VAL A 282 -10.73 7.30 -2.08
CA VAL A 282 -11.01 8.56 -2.78
C VAL A 282 -10.13 9.64 -2.16
N CYS A 283 -9.03 9.95 -2.85
CA CYS A 283 -8.07 10.93 -2.36
C CYS A 283 -8.17 12.24 -3.15
N ASN A 284 -7.70 13.34 -2.55
CA ASN A 284 -7.53 14.67 -3.15
C ASN A 284 -8.80 15.29 -3.73
N GLN A 285 -9.97 14.70 -3.48
CA GLN A 285 -11.26 15.07 -4.06
C GLN A 285 -12.33 15.11 -2.96
N ARG A 286 -12.18 16.04 -2.01
CA ARG A 286 -13.01 16.11 -0.78
C ARG A 286 -14.52 16.08 -1.05
N SER A 287 -15.00 16.90 -1.98
CA SER A 287 -16.43 16.94 -2.32
C SER A 287 -16.94 15.59 -2.84
N GLU A 288 -16.11 14.88 -3.61
CA GLU A 288 -16.44 13.57 -4.14
C GLU A 288 -16.34 12.48 -3.08
N ALA A 289 -15.37 12.55 -2.17
CA ALA A 289 -15.29 11.67 -1.00
C ALA A 289 -16.55 11.80 -0.12
N ALA A 290 -17.07 13.02 0.08
CA ALA A 290 -18.33 13.23 0.80
C ALA A 290 -19.53 12.62 0.05
N ARG A 291 -19.63 12.83 -1.28
CA ARG A 291 -20.67 12.19 -2.11
C ARG A 291 -20.62 10.66 -2.04
N VAL A 292 -19.43 10.09 -2.07
CA VAL A 292 -19.22 8.63 -1.94
C VAL A 292 -19.59 8.15 -0.54
N ALA A 293 -19.22 8.90 0.50
CA ALA A 293 -19.60 8.59 1.87
C ALA A 293 -21.13 8.50 2.00
N ASP A 294 -21.85 9.53 1.55
CA ASP A 294 -23.33 9.57 1.58
C ASP A 294 -23.94 8.38 0.81
N ALA A 295 -23.44 8.11 -0.39
CA ALA A 295 -23.91 7.01 -1.23
C ALA A 295 -23.70 5.63 -0.57
N LEU A 296 -22.63 5.45 0.20
CA LEU A 296 -22.27 4.21 0.89
C LEU A 296 -22.76 4.14 2.34
N SER A 297 -23.55 5.11 2.81
CA SER A 297 -24.05 5.17 4.20
C SER A 297 -24.73 3.89 4.69
N GLY A 298 -25.42 3.17 3.79
CA GLY A 298 -26.08 1.90 4.07
C GLY A 298 -25.29 0.64 3.70
N TYR A 299 -24.09 0.77 3.15
CA TYR A 299 -23.31 -0.38 2.67
C TYR A 299 -22.79 -1.22 3.86
N GLN A 300 -23.00 -2.54 3.80
CA GLN A 300 -22.60 -3.47 4.86
C GLN A 300 -22.02 -4.74 4.26
N ASP A 301 -20.77 -5.03 4.63
CA ASP A 301 -20.12 -6.30 4.37
C ASP A 301 -19.36 -6.75 5.64
N PRO A 302 -19.95 -7.65 6.45
CA PRO A 302 -19.33 -8.12 7.68
C PRO A 302 -17.98 -8.84 7.48
N VAL A 303 -17.78 -9.45 6.30
CA VAL A 303 -16.53 -10.16 5.98
C VAL A 303 -15.44 -9.12 5.70
N ALA A 304 -15.73 -8.12 4.87
CA ALA A 304 -14.84 -6.99 4.61
C ALA A 304 -14.48 -6.25 5.91
N GLN A 305 -15.46 -5.96 6.76
CA GLN A 305 -15.26 -5.33 8.06
C GLN A 305 -14.30 -6.13 8.96
N SER A 306 -14.43 -7.46 8.98
CA SER A 306 -13.54 -8.34 9.73
C SER A 306 -12.10 -8.32 9.18
N ARG A 307 -11.92 -8.15 7.86
CA ARG A 307 -10.61 -7.96 7.23
C ARG A 307 -10.01 -6.61 7.60
N MET A 308 -10.79 -5.53 7.56
CA MET A 308 -10.34 -4.18 7.94
C MET A 308 -9.86 -4.12 9.38
N VAL A 309 -10.59 -4.73 10.32
CA VAL A 309 -10.19 -4.76 11.74
C VAL A 309 -8.80 -5.39 11.93
N ARG A 310 -8.41 -6.37 11.10
CA ARG A 310 -7.09 -7.01 11.18
C ARG A 310 -5.95 -6.12 10.71
N MET A 311 -6.25 -5.03 10.01
CA MET A 311 -5.27 -4.08 9.49
C MET A 311 -4.83 -3.03 10.52
N HIS A 312 -5.50 -2.91 11.67
CA HIS A 312 -5.03 -2.06 12.75
C HIS A 312 -3.62 -2.49 13.18
N GLY A 313 -2.74 -1.52 13.30
CA GLY A 313 -1.39 -1.80 13.75
C GLY A 313 -1.38 -2.22 15.21
N ARG A 314 -0.42 -3.07 15.56
CA ARG A 314 -0.25 -3.65 16.89
C ARG A 314 1.07 -3.18 17.49
N HIS A 315 1.25 -3.41 18.78
CA HIS A 315 2.55 -3.30 19.45
C HIS A 315 3.32 -1.99 19.16
N SER A 316 2.70 -0.83 19.41
CA SER A 316 3.38 0.47 19.25
C SER A 316 4.30 0.76 20.44
N THR A 317 5.47 1.32 20.16
CA THR A 317 6.40 1.88 21.15
C THR A 317 6.49 3.39 20.94
N GLU A 318 6.56 4.16 22.03
CA GLU A 318 6.76 5.62 21.94
C GLU A 318 8.10 5.95 21.28
N LEU A 319 8.13 7.00 20.44
CA LEU A 319 9.33 7.41 19.70
C LEU A 319 10.58 7.58 20.58
N GLN A 320 10.43 8.13 21.78
CA GLN A 320 11.56 8.33 22.70
C GLN A 320 12.19 6.99 23.13
N HIS A 321 11.36 5.98 23.38
CA HIS A 321 11.83 4.64 23.73
C HIS A 321 12.40 3.91 22.50
N LEU A 322 11.81 4.12 21.32
CA LEU A 322 12.31 3.54 20.08
C LEU A 322 13.72 4.06 19.74
N HIS A 323 13.94 5.37 19.83
CA HIS A 323 15.26 5.97 19.56
C HIS A 323 16.33 5.60 20.59
N ALA A 324 15.93 5.11 21.76
CA ALA A 324 16.86 4.58 22.77
C ALA A 324 17.12 3.07 22.62
N ASP A 325 16.45 2.39 21.68
CA ASP A 325 16.60 0.95 21.46
C ASP A 325 17.84 0.67 20.59
N PRO A 326 18.84 -0.09 21.08
CA PRO A 326 20.00 -0.49 20.29
C PRO A 326 19.65 -1.23 19.00
N ARG A 327 18.51 -1.95 18.95
CA ARG A 327 18.02 -2.60 17.74
C ARG A 327 17.64 -1.57 16.67
N TRP A 328 17.00 -0.47 17.07
CA TRP A 328 16.67 0.62 16.15
C TRP A 328 17.93 1.28 15.61
N GLU A 329 18.89 1.64 16.48
CA GLU A 329 20.16 2.23 16.04
C GLU A 329 20.92 1.34 15.05
N GLN A 330 20.99 0.03 15.31
CA GLN A 330 21.60 -0.95 14.40
C GLN A 330 20.85 -1.07 13.07
N ALA A 331 19.52 -1.03 13.11
CA ALA A 331 18.69 -1.06 11.90
C ALA A 331 18.91 0.18 11.04
N VAL A 332 18.96 1.37 11.66
CA VAL A 332 19.25 2.64 10.98
C VAL A 332 20.63 2.59 10.32
N ALA A 333 21.66 2.14 11.05
CA ALA A 333 23.01 2.01 10.51
C ALA A 333 23.07 1.03 9.34
N ALA A 334 22.38 -0.12 9.45
CA ALA A 334 22.31 -1.10 8.38
C ALA A 334 21.62 -0.56 7.12
N VAL A 335 20.50 0.15 7.28
CA VAL A 335 19.72 0.71 6.17
C VAL A 335 20.47 1.81 5.44
N ARG A 336 21.07 2.75 6.17
CA ARG A 336 21.91 3.81 5.58
C ARG A 336 23.12 3.22 4.84
N GLY A 337 23.72 2.18 5.40
CA GLY A 337 24.94 1.59 4.87
C GLY A 337 24.78 0.80 3.56
N TYR A 338 23.56 0.52 3.09
CA TYR A 338 23.35 -0.19 1.81
C TYR A 338 22.81 0.67 0.68
N GLU A 339 22.43 1.92 0.95
CA GLU A 339 22.15 2.91 -0.09
C GLU A 339 23.40 3.20 -0.92
N GLU A 340 24.54 3.33 -0.24
CA GLU A 340 25.86 3.62 -0.81
C GLU A 340 26.53 2.37 -1.42
N ASN A 341 25.85 1.67 -2.35
CA ASN A 341 26.58 0.76 -3.23
C ASN A 341 27.05 1.52 -4.48
N PRO A 342 28.36 1.88 -4.59
CA PRO A 342 28.89 2.74 -5.66
C PRO A 342 28.84 2.14 -7.07
N GLU A 343 28.35 0.90 -7.24
CA GLU A 343 28.14 0.29 -8.56
C GLU A 343 26.92 0.87 -9.31
N LEU A 344 26.14 1.76 -8.68
CA LEU A 344 25.04 2.49 -9.33
C LEU A 344 25.49 3.66 -10.21
N ASP A 345 26.79 4.02 -10.21
CA ASP A 345 27.38 5.11 -11.00
C ASP A 345 28.22 4.63 -12.21
N LEU A 346 28.15 3.34 -12.57
CA LEU A 346 28.77 2.85 -13.80
C LEU A 346 27.78 2.88 -14.98
N GLU A 347 27.78 4.05 -15.63
CA GLU A 347 27.47 4.30 -17.05
C GLU A 347 26.14 3.75 -17.59
N LEU A 348 25.14 4.64 -17.65
CA LEU A 348 24.23 4.78 -18.81
C LEU A 348 24.22 6.23 -19.30
#